data_AF-A0A6P5G2R5-F1
#
_entry.id   AF-A0A6P5G2R5-F1
#
_cell.length_a   1.000
_cell.length_b   1.000
_cell.length_c   1.000
_cell.angle_alpha   90.00
_cell.angle_beta   90.00
_cell.angle_gamma   90.00
#
_symmetry.space_group_name_H-M   'P 1'
#
loop_
_entity.id
_entity.type
_entity.pdbx_description
1 polymer ?
#
loop_
_entity_poly.entity_id
_entity_poly.type
_entity_poly.pdbx_seq_one_letter_code
_entity_poly.pdbx_strand_id
1 'polypeptide(L)'
;MYTNYFPDSEKQKLQDQFQKLNQGNRSVGEYEREFSHIIDCVSDVVRDDKDRADWFEQGLRPDIYKAVHILKLTTFAEVLDRALWAEHGNAYVREEREVSEKDGGKKWAPGGSGGQSKSKSRKPPKYPRTQS
;
A
#
# COMPACT_ATOMS: atom_id res chain seq x y z
N MET A 1 -9.50 8.79 46.24
CA MET A 1 -9.19 7.94 45.07
C MET A 1 -9.91 8.55 43.87
N TYR A 2 -9.27 9.44 43.12
CA TYR A 2 -9.86 9.98 41.90
C TYR A 2 -9.79 8.88 40.84
N THR A 3 -10.87 8.11 40.71
CA THR A 3 -11.09 7.30 39.52
C THR A 3 -11.18 8.30 38.36
N ASN A 4 -10.15 8.33 37.52
CA ASN A 4 -10.14 9.07 36.26
C ASN A 4 -11.22 8.44 35.36
N TYR A 5 -12.47 8.80 35.65
CA TYR A 5 -13.63 8.46 34.86
C TYR A 5 -13.54 9.31 33.61
N PHE A 6 -12.84 8.80 32.60
CA PHE A 6 -13.18 9.20 31.23
C PHE A 6 -14.68 8.97 31.09
N PRO A 7 -15.48 10.01 30.79
CA PRO A 7 -16.90 9.81 30.59
C PRO A 7 -17.11 8.74 29.52
N ASP A 8 -18.10 7.87 29.68
CA ASP A 8 -18.33 6.75 28.74
C ASP A 8 -18.47 7.23 27.29
N SER A 9 -18.89 8.49 27.09
CA SER A 9 -18.93 9.15 25.78
C SER A 9 -17.56 9.39 25.13
N GLU A 10 -16.49 9.59 25.90
CA GLU A 10 -15.13 9.73 25.38
C GLU A 10 -14.50 8.37 25.05
N LYS A 11 -14.76 7.36 25.89
CA LYS A 11 -14.37 5.97 25.59
C LYS A 11 -15.03 5.46 24.31
N GLN A 12 -16.32 5.75 24.13
CA GLN A 12 -17.05 5.37 22.93
C GLN A 12 -16.51 6.06 21.68
N LYS A 13 -16.13 7.35 21.77
CA LYS A 13 -15.45 8.06 20.66
C LYS A 13 -14.10 7.43 20.31
N LEU A 14 -13.31 7.02 21.30
CA LEU A 14 -12.02 6.37 21.08
C LEU A 14 -12.19 4.99 20.44
N GLN A 15 -13.22 4.22 20.82
CA GLN A 15 -13.54 2.95 20.17
C GLN A 15 -13.97 3.14 18.70
N ASP A 16 -14.81 4.14 18.41
CA ASP A 16 -15.18 4.50 17.04
C ASP A 16 -13.98 4.96 16.22
N GLN A 17 -13.05 5.70 16.84
CA GLN A 17 -11.79 6.10 16.22
C GLN A 17 -10.93 4.89 15.94
N PHE A 18 -10.77 3.98 16.91
CA PHE A 18 -10.00 2.75 16.76
C PHE A 18 -10.51 1.90 15.59
N GLN A 19 -11.83 1.72 15.48
CA GLN A 19 -12.43 0.94 14.39
C GLN A 19 -12.18 1.56 13.01
N LYS A 20 -12.04 2.88 12.93
CA LYS A 20 -11.75 3.61 11.69
C LYS A 20 -10.25 3.87 11.50
N LEU A 21 -9.42 3.50 12.49
CA LEU A 21 -8.02 3.83 12.53
C LEU A 21 -7.27 3.03 11.46
N ASN A 22 -6.72 3.74 10.50
CA ASN A 22 -5.83 3.20 9.48
C ASN A 22 -4.66 4.16 9.26
N GLN A 23 -3.55 3.65 8.75
CA GLN A 23 -2.36 4.44 8.45
C GLN A 23 -2.70 5.57 7.46
N GLY A 24 -3.47 5.26 6.42
CA GLY A 24 -3.81 6.20 5.36
C GLY A 24 -2.54 6.75 4.69
N ASN A 25 -2.45 8.08 4.62
CA ASN A 25 -1.29 8.79 4.04
C ASN A 25 -0.21 9.14 5.07
N ARG A 26 -0.39 8.75 6.34
CA ARG A 26 0.56 9.03 7.42
C ARG A 26 1.74 8.07 7.37
N SER A 27 2.85 8.49 7.96
CA SER A 27 3.97 7.57 8.20
C SER A 27 3.58 6.46 9.17
N VAL A 28 4.26 5.32 9.11
CA VAL A 28 4.07 4.21 10.06
C VAL A 28 4.30 4.70 11.49
N GLY A 29 5.29 5.58 11.70
CA GLY A 29 5.57 6.15 13.02
C GLY A 29 4.49 7.09 13.54
N GLU A 30 3.81 7.87 12.70
CA GLU A 30 2.65 8.66 13.11
C GLU A 30 1.46 7.78 13.44
N TYR A 31 1.22 6.76 12.62
CA TYR A 31 0.16 5.79 12.84
C TYR A 31 0.35 5.01 14.15
N GLU A 32 1.57 4.56 14.44
CA GLU A 32 1.94 3.88 15.69
C GLU A 32 1.62 4.73 16.93
N ARG A 33 1.99 6.01 16.93
CA ARG A 33 1.75 6.88 18.08
C ARG A 33 0.25 7.03 18.39
N GLU A 34 -0.56 7.19 17.36
CA GLU A 34 -2.02 7.31 17.52
C GLU A 34 -2.64 5.99 17.95
N PHE A 35 -2.18 4.87 17.37
CA PHE A 35 -2.60 3.53 17.76
C PHE A 35 -2.31 3.26 19.24
N SER A 36 -1.06 3.49 19.68
CA SER A 36 -0.64 3.29 21.07
C SER A 36 -1.40 4.22 22.03
N HIS A 37 -1.65 5.47 21.65
CA HIS A 37 -2.46 6.39 22.45
C HIS A 37 -3.89 5.89 22.69
N ILE A 38 -4.55 5.36 21.65
CA ILE A 38 -5.92 4.85 21.77
C ILE A 38 -5.96 3.58 22.64
N ILE A 39 -4.99 2.66 22.47
CA ILE A 39 -4.88 1.45 23.29
C ILE A 39 -4.65 1.79 24.77
N ASP A 40 -3.80 2.76 25.06
CA ASP A 40 -3.54 3.21 26.43
C ASP A 40 -4.78 3.84 27.07
N CYS A 41 -5.60 4.55 26.28
CA CYS A 41 -6.84 5.16 26.77
C CYS A 41 -8.00 4.15 26.90
N VAL A 42 -8.00 3.08 26.10
CA VAL A 42 -9.04 2.05 26.08
C VAL A 42 -8.40 0.67 26.17
N SER A 43 -7.83 0.38 27.35
CA SER A 43 -7.14 -0.87 27.66
C SER A 43 -7.97 -2.14 27.41
N ASP A 44 -9.29 -2.01 27.28
CA ASP A 44 -10.22 -3.12 27.02
C ASP A 44 -10.25 -3.58 25.56
N VAL A 45 -9.63 -2.84 24.62
CA VAL A 45 -9.74 -3.11 23.18
C VAL A 45 -8.78 -4.22 22.70
N VAL A 46 -7.67 -4.43 23.40
CA VAL A 46 -6.63 -5.40 23.03
C VAL A 46 -6.37 -6.34 24.19
N ARG A 47 -6.42 -7.65 23.93
CA ARG A 47 -6.32 -8.67 24.99
C ARG A 47 -4.88 -9.10 25.26
N ASP A 48 -4.08 -9.21 24.21
CA ASP A 48 -2.69 -9.65 24.27
C ASP A 48 -1.86 -8.99 23.15
N ASP A 49 -0.54 -9.20 23.18
CA ASP A 49 0.37 -8.57 22.23
C ASP A 49 0.16 -9.04 20.79
N LYS A 50 -0.37 -10.26 20.60
CA LYS A 50 -0.70 -10.77 19.27
C LYS A 50 -1.96 -10.10 18.74
N ASP A 51 -3.00 -9.97 19.55
CA ASP A 51 -4.18 -9.18 19.19
C ASP A 51 -3.78 -7.73 18.85
N ARG A 52 -2.85 -7.15 19.60
CA ARG A 52 -2.28 -5.81 19.30
C ARG A 52 -1.63 -5.78 17.92
N ALA A 53 -0.80 -6.78 17.62
CA ALA A 53 -0.09 -6.91 16.36
C ALA A 53 -1.07 -7.07 15.19
N ASP A 54 -2.10 -7.90 15.35
CA ASP A 54 -3.12 -8.16 14.32
C ASP A 54 -3.94 -6.89 14.01
N TRP A 55 -4.34 -6.13 15.04
CA TRP A 55 -5.04 -4.85 14.85
C TRP A 55 -4.19 -3.80 14.16
N PHE A 56 -2.92 -3.67 14.58
CA PHE A 56 -2.00 -2.73 13.96
C PHE A 56 -1.71 -3.11 12.50
N GLU A 57 -1.48 -4.40 12.23
CA GLU A 57 -1.26 -4.92 10.88
C GLU A 57 -2.44 -4.58 9.97
N GLN A 58 -3.68 -4.85 10.40
CA GLN A 58 -4.88 -4.60 9.61
C GLN A 58 -5.09 -3.13 9.23
N GLY A 59 -4.61 -2.19 10.04
CA GLY A 59 -4.70 -0.77 9.74
C GLY A 59 -3.57 -0.24 8.86
N LEU A 60 -2.54 -1.04 8.53
CA LEU A 60 -1.47 -0.62 7.62
C LEU A 60 -1.99 -0.39 6.19
N ARG A 61 -1.34 0.51 5.47
CA ARG A 61 -1.67 0.75 4.06
C ARG A 61 -1.33 -0.49 3.22
N PRO A 62 -2.08 -0.79 2.12
CA PRO A 62 -1.99 -2.08 1.44
C PRO A 62 -0.59 -2.51 0.94
N ASP A 63 0.28 -1.57 0.60
CA ASP A 63 1.66 -1.84 0.18
C ASP A 63 2.51 -2.39 1.34
N ILE A 64 2.39 -1.78 2.52
CA ILE A 64 3.12 -2.18 3.73
C ILE A 64 2.48 -3.43 4.33
N TYR A 65 1.14 -3.47 4.43
CA TYR A 65 0.39 -4.64 4.92
C TYR A 65 0.87 -5.93 4.24
N LYS A 66 0.94 -5.96 2.91
CA LYS A 66 1.38 -7.15 2.16
C LYS A 66 2.81 -7.57 2.52
N ALA A 67 3.71 -6.61 2.70
CA ALA A 67 5.11 -6.87 3.02
C ALA A 67 5.31 -7.41 4.44
N VAL A 68 4.42 -7.04 5.36
CA VAL A 68 4.42 -7.50 6.76
C VAL A 68 3.68 -8.84 6.89
N HIS A 69 2.48 -8.97 6.30
CA HIS A 69 1.60 -10.13 6.44
C HIS A 69 2.22 -11.45 5.97
N ILE A 70 3.06 -11.42 4.93
CA ILE A 70 3.76 -12.62 4.45
C ILE A 70 4.71 -13.19 5.51
N LEU A 71 5.20 -12.37 6.44
CA LEU A 71 6.14 -12.80 7.47
C LEU A 71 5.46 -13.49 8.67
N LYS A 72 4.13 -13.39 8.80
CA LYS A 72 3.35 -14.03 9.88
C LYS A 72 3.92 -13.76 11.28
N LEU A 73 4.27 -12.50 11.52
CA LEU A 73 4.82 -12.04 12.79
C LEU A 73 3.74 -12.08 13.87
N THR A 74 4.14 -12.29 15.11
CA THR A 74 3.17 -12.52 16.21
C THR A 74 3.23 -11.48 17.30
N THR A 75 4.21 -10.59 17.26
CA THR A 75 4.38 -9.53 18.27
C THR A 75 4.27 -8.16 17.63
N PHE A 76 3.77 -7.20 18.41
CA PHE A 76 3.59 -5.83 17.94
C PHE A 76 4.93 -5.20 17.53
N ALA A 77 5.99 -5.47 18.30
CA ALA A 77 7.33 -4.95 18.02
C ALA A 77 7.88 -5.45 16.68
N GLU A 78 7.73 -6.73 16.36
CA GLU A 78 8.17 -7.29 15.08
C GLU A 78 7.39 -6.70 13.90
N VAL A 79 6.06 -6.59 14.03
CA VAL A 79 5.18 -5.99 13.01
C VAL A 79 5.56 -4.53 12.77
N LEU A 80 5.79 -3.76 13.83
CA LEU A 80 6.18 -2.35 13.75
C LEU A 80 7.54 -2.18 13.08
N ASP A 81 8.56 -2.93 13.50
CA ASP A 81 9.88 -2.88 12.89
C ASP A 81 9.79 -3.19 11.39
N ARG A 82 9.10 -4.27 11.03
CA ARG A 82 8.94 -4.64 9.62
C ARG A 82 8.19 -3.58 8.81
N ALA A 83 7.16 -2.98 9.39
CA ALA A 83 6.38 -1.93 8.74
C ALA A 83 7.25 -0.68 8.46
N LEU A 84 8.11 -0.28 9.41
CA LEU A 84 9.07 0.82 9.24
C LEU A 84 10.09 0.51 8.12
N TRP A 85 10.63 -0.71 8.09
CA TRP A 85 11.52 -1.15 7.00
C TRP A 85 10.84 -1.13 5.63
N ALA A 86 9.59 -1.58 5.55
CA ALA A 86 8.81 -1.57 4.31
C ALA A 86 8.50 -0.14 3.83
N GLU A 87 8.17 0.77 4.75
CA GLU A 87 7.97 2.19 4.43
C GLU A 87 9.23 2.84 3.86
N HIS A 88 10.39 2.60 4.49
CA HIS A 88 11.67 3.10 4.00
C HIS A 88 12.07 2.49 2.65
N GLY A 89 11.87 1.18 2.47
CA GLY A 89 12.14 0.49 1.20
C GLY A 89 11.27 1.01 0.05
N ASN A 90 9.99 1.30 0.31
CA ASN A 90 9.09 1.86 -0.69
C ASN A 90 9.51 3.28 -1.12
N ALA A 91 10.09 4.08 -0.22
CA ALA A 91 10.64 5.39 -0.57
C ALA A 91 11.79 5.27 -1.59
N TYR A 92 12.68 4.30 -1.41
CA TYR A 92 13.78 4.04 -2.33
C TYR A 92 13.31 3.62 -3.74
N VAL A 93 12.36 2.69 -3.83
CA VAL A 93 11.80 2.23 -5.12
C VAL A 93 11.07 3.36 -5.85
N ARG A 94 10.37 4.23 -5.10
CA ARG A 94 9.68 5.41 -5.65
C ARG A 94 10.67 6.39 -6.28
N GLU A 95 11.79 6.65 -5.59
CA GLU A 95 12.86 7.51 -6.10
C GLU A 95 13.49 6.97 -7.39
N GLU A 96 13.79 5.66 -7.44
CA GLU A 96 14.34 5.02 -8.65
C GLU A 96 13.40 5.13 -9.86
N ARG A 97 12.08 4.93 -9.64
CA ARG A 97 11.07 5.06 -10.70
C ARG A 97 10.96 6.49 -11.22
N GLU A 98 11.00 7.49 -10.35
CA GLU A 98 10.97 8.90 -10.74
C GLU A 98 12.23 9.34 -11.51
N VAL A 99 13.40 8.76 -11.20
CA VAL A 99 14.64 8.97 -11.95
C VAL A 99 14.54 8.33 -13.34
N SER A 100 14.01 7.10 -13.43
CA SER A 100 13.82 6.40 -14.71
C SER A 100 12.81 7.10 -15.63
N GLU A 101 11.75 7.68 -15.07
CA GLU A 101 10.74 8.44 -15.82
C GLU A 101 11.27 9.77 -16.35
N LYS A 102 12.20 10.43 -15.62
CA LYS A 102 12.88 11.65 -16.09
C LYS A 102 13.89 11.38 -17.21
N ASP A 103 14.57 10.23 -17.18
CA ASP A 103 15.53 9.83 -18.22
C ASP A 103 14.84 9.27 -19.48
N GLY A 104 13.67 8.65 -19.33
CA GLY A 104 12.86 8.11 -20.42
C GLY A 104 12.18 9.14 -21.33
N GLY A 105 12.20 10.44 -20.97
CA GLY A 105 11.56 11.53 -21.71
C GLY A 105 12.30 11.99 -22.98
N LYS A 106 13.52 11.50 -23.24
CA LYS A 106 14.25 11.77 -24.49
C LYS A 106 14.26 10.54 -25.39
N LYS A 107 13.14 10.28 -26.08
CA LYS A 107 13.16 9.45 -27.29
C LYS A 107 12.32 10.04 -28.42
N TRP A 108 13.03 10.79 -29.26
CA TRP A 108 12.90 10.93 -30.72
C TRP A 108 11.58 11.47 -31.27
N ALA A 109 11.58 12.76 -31.62
CA ALA A 109 10.71 13.27 -32.69
C ALA A 109 11.19 12.73 -34.04
N PRO A 110 10.37 12.05 -34.85
CA PRO A 110 10.65 11.89 -36.26
C PRO A 110 10.10 13.12 -37.00
N GLY A 111 10.89 14.17 -37.09
CA GLY A 111 10.65 15.26 -38.03
C GLY A 111 11.42 15.00 -39.31
N GLY A 112 10.73 14.68 -40.41
CA GLY A 112 11.38 14.53 -41.72
C GLY A 112 10.51 13.89 -42.81
N SER A 113 9.67 14.72 -43.42
CA SER A 113 9.00 14.62 -44.74
C SER A 113 9.53 13.61 -45.78
N GLY A 114 8.58 12.90 -46.41
CA GLY A 114 8.69 12.48 -47.81
C GLY A 114 8.29 11.02 -48.09
N GLY A 115 7.15 10.80 -48.76
CA GLY A 115 6.87 9.49 -49.38
C GLY A 115 5.40 9.09 -49.43
N GLN A 116 4.66 9.63 -50.39
CA GLN A 116 3.36 9.10 -50.80
C GLN A 116 3.52 7.67 -51.34
N SER A 117 2.78 6.69 -50.80
CA SER A 117 2.39 5.48 -51.57
C SER A 117 1.24 4.73 -50.91
N LYS A 118 0.10 4.73 -51.62
CA LYS A 118 -1.09 3.92 -51.38
C LYS A 118 -0.75 2.44 -51.57
N SER A 119 -1.26 1.56 -50.72
CA SER A 119 -1.54 0.17 -51.12
C SER A 119 -2.70 -0.41 -50.32
N LYS A 120 -3.87 -0.47 -50.98
CA LYS A 120 -5.03 -1.25 -50.56
C LYS A 120 -4.85 -2.71 -50.96
N SER A 121 -5.33 -3.60 -50.10
CA SER A 121 -5.82 -4.95 -50.38
C SER A 121 -4.82 -6.02 -50.84
N ARG A 122 -4.57 -7.00 -49.96
CA ARG A 122 -4.31 -8.39 -50.37
C ARG A 122 -5.19 -9.34 -49.55
N LYS A 123 -6.12 -9.99 -50.24
CA LYS A 123 -7.06 -11.02 -49.76
C LYS A 123 -6.31 -12.26 -49.24
N PRO A 124 -6.92 -13.08 -48.37
CA PRO A 124 -6.29 -14.29 -47.82
C PRO A 124 -6.19 -15.41 -48.87
N PRO A 125 -5.27 -16.38 -48.70
CA PRO A 125 -5.00 -17.41 -49.70
C PRO A 125 -6.06 -18.50 -49.70
N LYS A 126 -6.42 -19.01 -50.89
CA LYS A 126 -7.25 -20.20 -51.08
C LYS A 126 -6.35 -21.42 -51.35
N TYR A 127 -6.61 -22.50 -50.62
CA TYR A 127 -5.97 -23.82 -50.75
C TYR A 127 -6.29 -24.50 -52.10
N PRO A 128 -5.42 -25.41 -52.60
CA PRO A 128 -5.66 -26.09 -53.87
C PRO A 128 -6.60 -27.30 -53.71
N ARG A 129 -7.45 -27.54 -54.71
CA ARG A 129 -8.26 -28.76 -54.85
C ARG A 129 -7.73 -29.56 -56.05
N THR A 130 -7.61 -30.87 -55.82
CA THR A 130 -7.00 -31.93 -56.62
C THR A 130 -7.58 -32.12 -58.02
N GLN A 131 -6.72 -32.58 -58.94
CA GLN A 131 -7.03 -32.92 -60.34
C GLN A 131 -7.72 -34.30 -60.47
N SER A 132 -8.51 -34.46 -61.52
CA SER A 132 -8.79 -35.74 -62.20
C SER A 132 -8.70 -35.49 -63.70
#